data_AF-A0A1Q9HJH5-F1
#
_entry.id   AF-A0A1Q9HJH5-F1
#
_cell.length_a   1.000
_cell.length_b   1.000
_cell.length_c   1.000
_cell.angle_alpha   90.00
_cell.angle_beta   90.00
_cell.angle_gamma   90.00
#
_symmetry.space_group_name_H-M   'P 1'
#
loop_
_entity.id
_entity.type
_entity.pdbx_description
1 polymer ?
#
loop_
_entity_poly.entity_id
_entity_poly.type
_entity_poly.pdbx_seq_one_letter_code
_entity_poly.pdbx_strand_id
1 'polypeptide(L)'
;MEALLSGSTSNNTLSLMPVHARLLVAVAVTVATVVSEQAWVYGCFALIACVLWIQSSMGVSAGLKRVAMIDSVVVLTILPLPFTFVGGQIIELGPLTLSQVGVDKALDILIKTTISSIVMMSQCSGVSSLELARALSVLRVPNKLILILQFCIRYLEVIEQELLVLKTAMRARGFGNASMRRNWKNYGYLFGMLLIRSLARADRIWLAMKCRGYRGIFPATAGEHATAFIPPKALGWILLALILVALDWLTTGA
;
A
#
# COMPACT_ATOMS: atom_id res chain seq x y z
N MET A 1 -3.87 0.67 18.43
CA MET A 1 -4.51 1.13 17.19
C MET A 1 -4.80 2.64 17.22
N GLU A 2 -5.04 3.24 18.39
CA GLU A 2 -5.16 4.71 18.57
C GLU A 2 -3.92 5.52 18.17
N ALA A 3 -2.71 4.95 18.26
CA ALA A 3 -1.47 5.63 17.82
C ALA A 3 -1.34 5.80 16.28
N LEU A 4 -2.27 5.27 15.49
CA LEU A 4 -2.32 5.48 14.03
C LEU A 4 -3.26 6.62 13.61
N LEU A 5 -4.04 7.18 14.54
CA LEU A 5 -5.03 8.23 14.27
C LEU A 5 -4.65 9.61 14.81
N SER A 6 -3.56 9.75 15.58
CA SER A 6 -2.99 11.06 15.91
C SER A 6 -2.18 11.59 14.73
N GLY A 7 -2.87 11.86 13.63
CA GLY A 7 -2.34 12.65 12.53
C GLY A 7 -2.07 14.05 13.05
N SER A 8 -0.82 14.29 13.45
CA SER A 8 -0.29 15.63 13.63
C SER A 8 -0.65 16.46 12.39
N THR A 9 -1.46 17.49 12.59
CA THR A 9 -1.71 18.55 11.61
C THR A 9 -0.43 19.36 11.45
N SER A 10 0.59 18.72 10.89
CA SER A 10 1.77 19.40 10.39
C SER A 10 1.39 20.02 9.05
N ASN A 11 1.64 21.32 8.92
CA ASN A 11 1.48 22.11 7.70
C ASN A 11 2.43 21.61 6.60
N ASN A 12 2.21 20.40 6.09
CA ASN A 12 3.04 19.80 5.06
C ASN A 12 2.47 20.13 3.68
N THR A 13 3.35 20.42 2.73
CA THR A 13 3.00 20.70 1.33
C THR A 13 2.14 19.61 0.67
N LEU A 14 2.18 18.38 1.20
CA LEU A 14 1.36 17.25 0.77
C LEU A 14 -0.12 17.38 1.14
N SER A 15 -0.48 18.09 2.21
CA SER A 15 -1.89 18.30 2.58
C SER A 15 -2.63 19.20 1.58
N LEU A 16 -1.89 19.98 0.80
CA LEU A 16 -2.43 20.83 -0.27
C LEU A 16 -2.68 20.05 -1.57
N MET A 17 -2.13 18.84 -1.69
CA MET A 17 -2.27 18.02 -2.89
C MET A 17 -3.42 17.02 -2.71
N PRO A 18 -4.37 16.96 -3.65
CA PRO A 18 -5.46 16.02 -3.55
C PRO A 18 -4.94 14.58 -3.74
N VAL A 19 -5.57 13.64 -3.04
CA VAL A 19 -5.09 12.25 -2.91
C VAL A 19 -5.03 11.54 -4.26
N HIS A 20 -5.94 11.81 -5.20
CA HIS A 20 -5.87 11.22 -6.56
C HIS A 20 -4.56 11.58 -7.27
N ALA A 21 -4.09 12.81 -7.11
CA ALA A 21 -2.84 13.26 -7.72
C ALA A 21 -1.63 12.62 -7.04
N ARG A 22 -1.67 12.44 -5.71
CA ARG A 22 -0.60 11.74 -4.97
C ARG A 22 -0.46 10.29 -5.43
N LEU A 23 -1.58 9.59 -5.62
CA LEU A 23 -1.62 8.22 -6.13
C LEU A 23 -1.10 8.13 -7.57
N LEU A 24 -1.51 9.05 -8.45
CA LEU A 24 -1.00 9.09 -9.82
C LEU A 24 0.51 9.35 -9.88
N VAL A 25 1.03 10.26 -9.05
CA VAL A 25 2.48 10.50 -8.94
C VAL A 25 3.19 9.24 -8.44
N ALA A 26 2.64 8.56 -7.43
CA ALA A 26 3.23 7.33 -6.92
C ALA A 26 3.32 6.25 -8.01
N VAL A 27 2.21 5.99 -8.70
CA VAL A 27 2.17 5.03 -9.81
C VAL A 27 3.13 5.43 -10.93
N ALA A 28 3.11 6.68 -11.39
CA ALA A 28 3.97 7.15 -12.46
C ALA A 28 5.46 7.01 -12.13
N VAL A 29 5.88 7.42 -10.92
CA VAL A 29 7.28 7.31 -10.48
C VAL A 29 7.68 5.85 -10.31
N THR A 30 6.84 5.01 -9.71
CA THR A 30 7.16 3.58 -9.57
C THR A 30 7.27 2.86 -10.91
N VAL A 31 6.36 3.12 -11.86
CA VAL A 31 6.45 2.56 -13.22
C VAL A 31 7.72 3.05 -13.91
N ALA A 32 8.02 4.35 -13.82
CA ALA A 32 9.24 4.92 -14.37
C ALA A 32 10.51 4.27 -13.80
N THR A 33 10.58 4.05 -12.47
CA THR A 33 11.72 3.37 -11.83
C THR A 33 11.91 1.93 -12.30
N VAL A 34 10.82 1.22 -12.61
CA VAL A 34 10.87 -0.19 -13.01
C VAL A 34 11.33 -0.33 -14.46
N VAL A 35 10.81 0.53 -15.34
CA VAL A 35 11.16 0.56 -16.77
C VAL A 35 12.62 0.94 -16.98
N SER A 36 13.19 1.78 -16.11
CA SER A 36 14.56 2.24 -16.33
C SER A 36 15.61 1.16 -16.09
N GLU A 37 16.63 1.11 -16.94
CA GLU A 37 17.70 0.08 -16.84
C GLU A 37 19.06 0.64 -16.40
N GLN A 38 19.25 1.96 -16.50
CA GLN A 38 20.57 2.56 -16.32
C GLN A 38 20.86 2.97 -14.87
N ALA A 39 22.07 2.68 -14.39
CA ALA A 39 22.47 2.88 -12.99
C ALA A 39 22.40 4.35 -12.51
N TRP A 40 22.72 5.33 -13.37
CA TRP A 40 22.64 6.75 -13.00
C TRP A 40 21.20 7.23 -12.77
N VAL A 41 20.24 6.62 -13.48
CA VAL A 41 18.81 6.96 -13.39
C VAL A 41 18.24 6.52 -12.03
N TYR A 42 18.71 5.40 -11.48
CA TYR A 42 18.33 4.98 -10.12
C TYR A 42 18.74 6.00 -9.06
N GLY A 43 19.90 6.65 -9.23
CA GLY A 43 20.34 7.73 -8.34
C GLY A 43 19.39 8.93 -8.36
N CYS A 44 18.93 9.34 -9.54
CA CYS A 44 17.93 10.40 -9.70
C CYS A 44 16.60 10.02 -9.05
N PHE A 45 16.10 8.79 -9.26
CA PHE A 45 14.87 8.34 -8.63
C PHE A 45 14.99 8.17 -7.10
N ALA A 46 16.15 7.77 -6.59
CA ALA A 46 16.41 7.74 -5.16
C ALA A 46 16.35 9.13 -4.54
N LEU A 47 16.87 10.16 -5.23
CA LEU A 47 16.72 11.56 -4.79
C LEU A 47 15.25 12.00 -4.79
N ILE A 48 14.48 11.68 -5.83
CA ILE A 48 13.04 11.96 -5.89
C ILE A 48 12.33 11.30 -4.71
N ALA A 49 12.61 10.02 -4.45
CA ALA A 49 12.01 9.28 -3.35
C ALA A 49 12.38 9.90 -1.99
N CYS A 50 13.62 10.35 -1.81
CA CYS A 50 14.07 11.04 -0.60
C CYS A 50 13.35 12.39 -0.41
N VAL A 51 13.22 13.20 -1.47
CA VAL A 51 12.49 14.47 -1.41
C VAL A 51 11.02 14.24 -1.07
N LEU A 52 10.38 13.27 -1.70
CA LEU A 52 8.99 12.89 -1.38
C LEU A 52 8.86 12.39 0.05
N TRP A 53 9.85 11.65 0.56
CA TRP A 53 9.86 11.17 1.94
C TRP A 53 9.95 12.30 2.95
N ILE A 54 10.84 13.28 2.73
CA ILE A 54 11.00 14.44 3.62
C ILE A 54 9.72 15.28 3.68
N GLN A 55 8.99 15.36 2.58
CA GLN A 55 7.69 16.06 2.54
C GLN A 55 6.58 15.27 3.28
N SER A 56 6.77 13.96 3.47
CA SER A 56 5.84 13.10 4.20
C SER A 56 5.81 13.43 5.69
N SER A 57 4.64 13.40 6.30
CA SER A 57 4.45 13.56 7.74
C SER A 57 4.87 12.32 8.56
N MET A 58 5.51 11.34 7.92
CA MET A 58 5.85 10.06 8.54
C MET A 58 7.19 10.14 9.27
N GLY A 59 7.20 9.73 10.55
CA GLY A 59 8.44 9.63 11.32
C GLY A 59 9.43 8.68 10.67
N VAL A 60 10.69 9.12 10.50
CA VAL A 60 11.75 8.40 9.76
C VAL A 60 11.94 6.98 10.30
N SER A 61 11.91 6.78 11.62
CA SER A 61 12.10 5.47 12.25
C SER A 61 10.95 4.49 11.97
N ALA A 62 9.70 4.96 12.03
CA ALA A 62 8.53 4.14 11.75
C ALA A 62 8.44 3.78 10.27
N GLY A 63 8.77 4.74 9.39
CA GLY A 63 8.84 4.50 7.96
C GLY A 63 9.91 3.48 7.59
N LEU A 64 11.14 3.67 8.06
CA LEU A 64 12.26 2.78 7.72
C LEU A 64 12.03 1.34 8.22
N LYS A 65 11.45 1.18 9.41
CA LYS A 65 11.07 -0.14 9.94
C LYS A 65 10.05 -0.86 9.04
N ARG A 66 9.08 -0.12 8.49
CA ARG A 66 8.06 -0.69 7.59
C ARG A 66 8.63 -1.01 6.21
N VAL A 67 9.47 -0.13 5.67
CA VAL A 67 10.18 -0.37 4.40
C VAL A 67 11.05 -1.62 4.55
N ALA A 68 11.85 -1.72 5.62
CA ALA A 68 12.65 -2.90 5.90
C ALA A 68 11.82 -4.18 6.05
N MET A 69 10.60 -4.09 6.62
CA MET A 69 9.71 -5.25 6.72
C MET A 69 9.21 -5.72 5.35
N ILE A 70 8.83 -4.80 4.47
CA ILE A 70 8.38 -5.11 3.09
C ILE A 70 9.56 -5.67 2.28
N ASP A 71 10.69 -4.97 2.33
CA ASP A 71 11.87 -5.32 1.55
C ASP A 71 12.51 -6.63 2.06
N SER A 72 12.29 -7.04 3.32
CA SER A 72 12.75 -8.34 3.82
C SER A 72 12.18 -9.54 3.03
N VAL A 73 10.93 -9.43 2.56
CA VAL A 73 10.29 -10.46 1.73
C VAL A 73 10.87 -10.46 0.31
N VAL A 74 11.18 -9.26 -0.20
CA VAL A 74 11.81 -9.09 -1.51
C VAL A 74 13.23 -9.67 -1.52
N VAL A 75 14.02 -9.38 -0.49
CA VAL A 75 15.36 -9.96 -0.30
C VAL A 75 15.32 -11.48 -0.30
N LEU A 76 14.34 -12.08 0.38
CA LEU A 76 14.16 -13.53 0.39
C LEU A 76 13.87 -14.09 -1.02
N THR A 77 13.17 -13.32 -1.86
CA THR A 77 12.82 -13.69 -3.23
C THR A 77 14.00 -13.52 -4.19
N ILE A 78 14.89 -12.57 -3.92
CA ILE A 78 16.07 -12.24 -4.74
C ILE A 78 17.27 -13.13 -4.41
N LEU A 79 17.35 -13.62 -3.17
CA LEU A 79 18.42 -14.51 -2.70
C LEU A 79 18.75 -15.69 -3.64
N PRO A 80 17.78 -16.38 -4.28
CA PRO A 80 18.09 -17.46 -5.24
C PRO A 80 18.57 -16.99 -6.62
N LEU A 81 18.35 -15.73 -7.02
CA LEU A 81 18.73 -15.23 -8.35
C LEU A 81 20.24 -15.37 -8.67
N PRO A 82 21.19 -14.98 -7.80
CA PRO A 82 22.62 -15.17 -8.07
C PRO A 82 23.04 -16.64 -8.23
N PHE A 83 22.24 -17.58 -7.72
CA PHE A 83 22.49 -19.02 -7.80
C PHE A 83 21.76 -19.72 -8.95
N THR A 84 20.68 -19.12 -9.47
CA THR A 84 19.80 -19.77 -10.47
C THR A 84 20.15 -19.35 -11.89
N PHE A 85 20.69 -18.14 -12.09
CA PHE A 85 21.07 -17.67 -13.42
C PHE A 85 22.36 -18.35 -13.90
N VAL A 86 22.25 -19.11 -14.98
CA VAL A 86 23.39 -19.71 -15.68
C VAL A 86 23.83 -18.76 -16.80
N GLY A 87 24.93 -18.05 -16.58
CA GLY A 87 25.51 -17.12 -17.58
C GLY A 87 26.50 -16.12 -16.97
N GLY A 88 27.53 -15.75 -17.72
CA GLY A 88 28.61 -14.84 -17.30
C GLY A 88 29.84 -15.53 -16.71
N GLN A 89 30.80 -14.76 -16.19
CA GLN A 89 31.94 -15.32 -15.45
C GLN A 89 31.43 -15.96 -14.16
N ILE A 90 31.55 -17.29 -14.09
CA ILE A 90 31.15 -18.08 -12.93
C ILE A 90 32.30 -18.03 -11.93
N ILE A 91 32.08 -17.40 -10.78
CA ILE A 91 33.01 -17.54 -9.67
C ILE A 91 32.55 -18.78 -8.91
N GLU A 92 33.28 -19.87 -9.05
CA GLU A 92 33.01 -21.10 -8.32
C GLU A 92 33.47 -20.93 -6.86
N LEU A 93 32.51 -20.76 -5.94
CA LEU A 93 32.75 -20.80 -4.51
C LEU A 93 32.28 -22.17 -3.99
N GLY A 94 33.01 -23.23 -4.33
CA GLY A 94 32.70 -24.61 -3.92
C GLY A 94 31.43 -25.17 -4.60
N PRO A 95 30.43 -25.73 -3.87
CA PRO A 95 29.23 -26.31 -4.48
C PRO A 95 28.24 -25.27 -5.03
N LEU A 96 28.54 -23.97 -4.88
CA LEU A 96 27.69 -22.85 -5.30
C LEU A 96 28.42 -22.06 -6.39
N THR A 97 27.80 -22.01 -7.57
CA THR A 97 28.23 -21.16 -8.67
C THR A 97 27.61 -19.78 -8.50
N LEU A 98 28.45 -18.75 -8.44
CA LEU A 98 27.99 -17.37 -8.30
C LEU A 98 28.09 -16.69 -9.67
N SER A 99 26.94 -16.37 -10.26
CA SER A 99 26.86 -15.65 -11.52
C SER A 99 26.94 -14.14 -11.27
N GLN A 100 27.91 -13.46 -11.90
CA GLN A 100 27.99 -11.99 -11.87
C GLN A 100 26.71 -11.33 -12.39
N VAL A 101 26.13 -11.88 -13.47
CA VAL A 101 24.88 -11.38 -14.06
C VAL A 101 23.72 -11.51 -13.07
N GLY A 102 23.68 -12.60 -12.30
CA GLY A 102 22.67 -12.80 -11.27
C GLY A 102 22.80 -11.82 -10.09
N VAL A 103 24.03 -11.43 -9.73
CA VAL A 103 24.29 -10.41 -8.69
C VAL A 103 23.86 -9.02 -9.17
N ASP A 104 24.22 -8.64 -10.40
CA ASP A 104 23.85 -7.33 -10.96
C ASP A 104 22.33 -7.18 -11.02
N LYS A 105 21.63 -8.22 -11.51
CA LYS A 105 20.16 -8.23 -11.53
C LYS A 105 19.54 -8.23 -10.14
N ALA A 106 20.14 -8.93 -9.18
CA ALA A 106 19.69 -8.89 -7.78
C ALA A 106 19.80 -7.48 -7.19
N LEU A 107 20.93 -6.78 -7.41
CA LEU A 107 21.14 -5.41 -6.96
C LEU A 107 20.17 -4.43 -7.62
N ASP A 108 19.96 -4.54 -8.94
CA ASP A 108 19.02 -3.71 -9.68
C ASP A 108 17.60 -3.82 -9.11
N ILE A 109 17.13 -5.06 -8.88
CA ILE A 109 15.78 -5.29 -8.35
C ILE A 109 15.69 -4.73 -6.92
N LEU A 110 16.69 -4.98 -6.06
CA LEU A 110 16.70 -4.46 -4.69
C LEU A 110 16.59 -2.93 -4.64
N ILE A 111 17.35 -2.24 -5.49
CA ILE A 111 17.32 -0.77 -5.56
C ILE A 111 15.96 -0.30 -6.05
N LYS A 112 15.45 -0.86 -7.15
CA LYS A 112 14.13 -0.51 -7.70
C LYS A 112 12.99 -0.71 -6.71
N THR A 113 12.98 -1.85 -6.02
CA THR A 113 11.94 -2.16 -5.03
C THR A 113 12.01 -1.24 -3.84
N THR A 114 13.21 -0.94 -3.33
CA THR A 114 13.39 -0.02 -2.20
C THR A 114 12.87 1.38 -2.55
N ILE A 115 13.24 1.90 -3.72
CA ILE A 115 12.77 3.21 -4.20
C ILE A 115 11.24 3.20 -4.34
N SER A 116 10.68 2.16 -4.95
CA SER A 116 9.24 2.02 -5.15
C SER A 116 8.46 1.95 -3.82
N SER A 117 8.95 1.15 -2.86
CA SER A 117 8.41 1.03 -1.50
C SER A 117 8.39 2.39 -0.79
N ILE A 118 9.47 3.17 -0.87
CA ILE A 118 9.59 4.51 -0.26
C ILE A 118 8.58 5.47 -0.88
N VAL A 119 8.49 5.53 -2.22
CA VAL A 119 7.58 6.42 -2.93
C VAL A 119 6.12 6.10 -2.59
N MET A 120 5.73 4.83 -2.69
CA MET A 120 4.36 4.40 -2.37
C MET A 120 4.00 4.70 -0.92
N MET A 121 4.88 4.37 0.02
CA MET A 121 4.63 4.62 1.44
C MET A 121 4.51 6.11 1.74
N SER A 122 5.37 6.96 1.17
CA SER A 122 5.30 8.42 1.34
C SER A 122 3.99 9.00 0.82
N GLN A 123 3.56 8.57 -0.38
CA GLN A 123 2.38 9.10 -1.04
C GLN A 123 1.07 8.58 -0.44
N CYS A 124 1.06 7.37 0.15
CA CYS A 124 -0.09 6.82 0.86
C CYS A 124 -0.18 7.27 2.32
N SER A 125 0.88 7.88 2.87
CA SER A 125 0.89 8.34 4.26
C SER A 125 -0.15 9.43 4.53
N GLY A 126 -0.92 9.27 5.61
CA GLY A 126 -1.88 10.25 6.10
C GLY A 126 -3.17 10.39 5.29
N VAL A 127 -3.44 9.47 4.36
CA VAL A 127 -4.68 9.50 3.54
C VAL A 127 -5.86 9.00 4.37
N SER A 128 -6.90 9.83 4.50
CA SER A 128 -8.14 9.42 5.16
C SER A 128 -9.00 8.52 4.25
N SER A 129 -9.87 7.71 4.87
CA SER A 129 -10.77 6.80 4.15
C SER A 129 -11.74 7.54 3.21
N LEU A 130 -12.17 8.74 3.60
CA LEU A 130 -13.02 9.61 2.80
C LEU A 130 -12.29 10.18 1.59
N GLU A 131 -11.06 10.66 1.78
CA GLU A 131 -10.24 11.18 0.68
C GLU A 131 -9.86 10.10 -0.32
N LEU A 132 -9.59 8.88 0.15
CA LEU A 132 -9.34 7.74 -0.74
C LEU A 132 -10.57 7.42 -1.59
N ALA A 133 -11.77 7.43 -1.01
CA ALA A 133 -12.99 7.20 -1.77
C ALA A 133 -13.25 8.31 -2.81
N ARG A 134 -12.97 9.58 -2.47
CA ARG A 134 -13.02 10.71 -3.42
C ARG A 134 -11.97 10.55 -4.53
N ALA A 135 -10.77 10.11 -4.18
CA ALA A 135 -9.73 9.88 -5.18
C ALA A 135 -10.14 8.82 -6.20
N LEU A 136 -10.78 7.75 -5.74
CA LEU A 136 -11.31 6.69 -6.61
C LEU A 136 -12.48 7.15 -7.47
N SER A 137 -13.35 8.05 -6.99
CA SER A 137 -14.43 8.61 -7.81
C SER A 137 -13.89 9.47 -8.95
N VAL A 138 -12.82 10.25 -8.70
CA VAL A 138 -12.11 11.01 -9.75
C VAL A 138 -11.46 10.08 -10.78
N LEU A 139 -10.93 8.93 -10.34
CA LEU A 139 -10.35 7.89 -11.20
C LEU A 139 -11.38 7.10 -12.02
N ARG A 140 -12.66 7.49 -12.00
CA ARG A 140 -13.77 6.84 -12.72
C ARG A 140 -14.03 5.39 -12.31
N VAL A 141 -13.70 5.02 -11.07
CA VAL A 141 -14.07 3.71 -10.52
C VAL A 141 -15.60 3.65 -10.34
N PRO A 142 -16.27 2.55 -10.70
CA PRO A 142 -17.72 2.41 -10.50
C PRO A 142 -18.16 2.69 -9.05
N ASN A 143 -19.21 3.50 -8.89
CA ASN A 143 -19.73 3.91 -7.57
C ASN A 143 -20.03 2.72 -6.63
N LYS A 144 -20.44 1.57 -7.18
CA LYS A 144 -20.67 0.34 -6.42
C LYS A 144 -19.41 -0.17 -5.70
N LEU A 145 -18.25 -0.10 -6.34
CA LEU A 145 -16.97 -0.53 -5.75
C LEU A 145 -16.52 0.43 -4.66
N ILE A 146 -16.65 1.74 -4.90
CA ILE A 146 -16.34 2.78 -3.91
C ILE A 146 -17.18 2.59 -2.65
N LEU A 147 -18.47 2.30 -2.83
CA LEU A 147 -19.39 2.01 -1.73
C LEU A 147 -18.98 0.79 -0.92
N ILE A 148 -18.70 -0.33 -1.60
CA ILE A 148 -18.25 -1.56 -0.94
C ILE A 148 -16.98 -1.28 -0.14
N LEU A 149 -16.02 -0.56 -0.72
CA LEU A 149 -14.78 -0.19 -0.05
C LEU A 149 -15.02 0.67 1.20
N GLN A 150 -15.86 1.70 1.11
CA GLN A 150 -16.21 2.54 2.26
C GLN A 150 -16.86 1.72 3.38
N PHE A 151 -17.73 0.77 3.03
CA PHE A 151 -18.30 -0.15 4.01
C PHE A 151 -17.26 -1.07 4.61
N CYS A 152 -16.35 -1.63 3.81
CA CYS A 152 -15.25 -2.45 4.31
C CYS A 152 -14.43 -1.68 5.35
N ILE A 153 -14.01 -0.44 5.05
CA ILE A 153 -13.19 0.36 5.97
C ILE A 153 -13.96 0.67 7.25
N ARG A 154 -15.20 1.17 7.15
CA ARG A 154 -16.02 1.54 8.31
C ARG A 154 -16.36 0.35 9.19
N TYR A 155 -16.69 -0.81 8.60
CA TYR A 155 -17.07 -2.00 9.36
C TYR A 155 -15.88 -2.83 9.83
N LEU A 156 -14.67 -2.59 9.32
CA LEU A 156 -13.46 -3.23 9.84
C LEU A 156 -13.25 -2.89 11.33
N GLU A 157 -13.39 -1.61 11.69
CA GLU A 157 -13.28 -1.15 13.09
C GLU A 157 -14.35 -1.79 13.98
N VAL A 158 -15.59 -1.90 13.46
CA VAL A 158 -16.70 -2.53 14.18
C VAL A 158 -16.45 -4.02 14.40
N ILE A 159 -15.96 -4.73 13.37
CA ILE A 159 -15.65 -6.16 13.45
C ILE A 159 -14.47 -6.38 14.40
N GLU A 160 -13.48 -5.50 14.42
CA GLU A 160 -12.38 -5.55 15.37
C GLU A 160 -12.86 -5.42 16.82
N GLN A 161 -13.76 -4.47 17.09
CA GLN A 161 -14.36 -4.32 18.42
C GLN A 161 -15.13 -5.60 18.83
N GLU A 162 -15.93 -6.18 17.94
CA GLU A 162 -16.63 -7.44 18.21
C GLU A 162 -15.65 -8.60 18.46
N LEU A 163 -14.57 -8.68 17.68
CA LEU A 163 -13.50 -9.66 17.84
C LEU A 163 -12.84 -9.54 19.21
N LEU A 164 -12.55 -8.31 19.66
CA LEU A 164 -11.97 -8.05 20.98
C LEU A 164 -12.91 -8.47 22.10
N VAL A 165 -14.20 -8.15 22.02
CA VAL A 165 -15.21 -8.57 23.00
C VAL A 165 -15.29 -10.09 23.09
N LEU A 166 -15.32 -10.78 21.94
CA LEU A 166 -15.37 -12.25 21.91
C LEU A 166 -14.07 -12.87 22.44
N LYS A 167 -12.90 -12.31 22.10
CA LYS A 167 -11.61 -12.76 22.65
C LYS A 167 -11.55 -12.60 24.17
N THR A 168 -12.05 -11.49 24.71
CA THR A 168 -12.12 -11.26 26.17
C THR A 168 -13.05 -12.25 26.85
N ALA A 169 -14.24 -12.49 26.29
CA ALA A 169 -15.18 -13.49 26.80
C ALA A 169 -14.60 -14.92 26.77
N MET A 170 -13.84 -15.27 25.72
CA MET A 170 -13.15 -16.56 25.66
C MET A 170 -12.07 -16.69 26.74
N ARG A 171 -11.26 -15.64 26.96
CA ARG A 171 -10.24 -15.63 28.02
C ARG A 171 -10.87 -15.81 29.41
N ALA A 172 -11.98 -15.13 29.68
CA ALA A 172 -12.72 -15.29 30.94
C ALA A 172 -13.25 -16.72 31.18
N ARG A 173 -13.51 -17.48 30.10
CA ARG A 173 -13.94 -18.89 30.16
C ARG A 173 -12.77 -19.88 30.26
N GLY A 174 -11.55 -19.42 30.56
CA GLY A 174 -10.39 -20.28 30.76
C GLY A 174 -9.61 -20.62 29.47
N PHE A 175 -9.70 -19.80 28.43
CA PHE A 175 -8.89 -19.97 27.21
C PHE A 175 -7.42 -19.67 27.50
N GLY A 176 -6.56 -20.69 27.48
CA GLY A 176 -5.10 -20.55 27.67
C GLY A 176 -4.37 -21.86 27.99
N ASN A 177 -5.01 -22.79 28.70
CA ASN A 177 -4.37 -24.04 29.18
C ASN A 177 -4.77 -25.29 28.38
N ALA A 178 -5.26 -25.14 27.15
CA ALA A 178 -5.76 -26.26 26.36
C ALA A 178 -4.75 -26.74 25.30
N SER A 179 -4.81 -28.03 24.95
CA SER A 179 -4.03 -28.63 23.86
C SER A 179 -4.19 -27.87 22.53
N MET A 180 -3.15 -27.85 21.69
CA MET A 180 -3.14 -27.19 20.37
C MET A 180 -4.41 -27.48 19.56
N ARG A 181 -4.89 -28.73 19.53
CA ARG A 181 -6.13 -29.12 18.83
C ARG A 181 -7.38 -28.39 19.35
N ARG A 182 -7.49 -28.23 20.67
CA ARG A 182 -8.62 -27.54 21.31
C ARG A 182 -8.58 -26.04 21.03
N ASN A 183 -7.38 -25.44 20.99
CA ASN A 183 -7.20 -24.04 20.63
C ASN A 183 -7.66 -23.76 19.19
N TRP A 184 -7.27 -24.61 18.22
CA TRP A 184 -7.76 -24.50 16.84
C TRP A 184 -9.29 -24.60 16.73
N LYS A 185 -9.90 -25.53 17.48
CA LYS A 185 -11.37 -25.65 17.53
C LYS A 185 -12.04 -24.41 18.11
N ASN A 186 -11.49 -23.84 19.17
CA ASN A 186 -11.99 -22.62 19.80
C ASN A 186 -11.86 -21.39 18.88
N TYR A 187 -10.78 -21.28 18.10
CA TYR A 187 -10.68 -20.26 17.05
C TYR A 187 -11.75 -20.45 15.97
N GLY A 188 -12.06 -21.69 15.58
CA GLY A 188 -13.19 -21.99 14.69
C GLY A 188 -14.52 -21.47 15.22
N TYR A 189 -14.81 -21.67 16.51
CA TYR A 189 -16.02 -21.12 17.15
C TYR A 189 -16.01 -19.59 17.22
N LEU A 190 -14.86 -18.96 17.48
CA LEU A 190 -14.72 -17.51 17.45
C LEU A 190 -15.09 -16.96 16.07
N PHE A 191 -14.47 -17.49 15.01
CA PHE A 191 -14.72 -17.03 13.64
C PHE A 191 -16.16 -17.33 13.19
N GLY A 192 -16.70 -18.50 13.53
CA GLY A 192 -18.09 -18.85 13.24
C GLY A 192 -19.08 -17.88 13.88
N MET A 193 -18.88 -17.54 15.16
CA MET A 193 -19.74 -16.57 15.85
C MET A 193 -19.61 -15.16 15.28
N LEU A 194 -18.39 -14.74 14.95
CA LEU A 194 -18.12 -13.44 14.33
C LEU A 194 -18.83 -13.32 12.96
N LEU A 195 -18.79 -14.39 12.15
CA LEU A 195 -19.40 -14.44 10.83
C LEU A 195 -20.94 -14.39 10.89
N ILE A 196 -21.55 -15.14 11.82
CA ILE A 196 -23.01 -15.10 12.01
C ILE A 196 -23.46 -13.70 12.43
N ARG A 197 -22.72 -13.06 13.36
CA ARG A 197 -23.01 -11.70 13.83
C ARG A 197 -22.84 -10.65 12.73
N SER A 198 -21.78 -10.75 11.93
CA SER A 198 -21.53 -9.82 10.83
C SER A 198 -22.59 -9.94 9.74
N LEU A 199 -23.05 -11.15 9.42
CA LEU A 199 -24.13 -11.39 8.47
C LEU A 199 -25.46 -10.80 8.96
N ALA A 200 -25.86 -11.11 10.20
CA ALA A 200 -27.08 -10.55 10.80
C ALA A 200 -27.03 -9.01 10.95
N ARG A 201 -25.82 -8.44 11.10
CA ARG A 201 -25.61 -6.99 11.09
C ARG A 201 -25.76 -6.43 9.67
N ALA A 202 -25.19 -7.08 8.65
CA ALA A 202 -25.31 -6.67 7.26
C ALA A 202 -26.77 -6.58 6.80
N ASP A 203 -27.60 -7.57 7.15
CA ASP A 203 -29.04 -7.56 6.83
C ASP A 203 -29.77 -6.37 7.47
N ARG A 204 -29.48 -6.09 8.75
CA ARG A 204 -30.05 -4.94 9.46
C ARG A 204 -29.65 -3.60 8.83
N ILE A 205 -28.40 -3.48 8.39
CA ILE A 205 -27.91 -2.28 7.71
C ILE A 205 -28.59 -2.14 6.35
N TRP A 206 -28.70 -3.23 5.59
CA TRP A 206 -29.34 -3.21 4.28
C TRP A 206 -30.82 -2.81 4.36
N LEU A 207 -31.55 -3.37 5.32
CA LEU A 207 -32.94 -2.97 5.62
C LEU A 207 -33.03 -1.49 6.00
N ALA A 208 -32.15 -1.01 6.89
CA ALA A 208 -32.12 0.40 7.28
C ALA A 208 -31.81 1.34 6.10
N MET A 209 -30.92 0.94 5.20
CA MET A 209 -30.65 1.68 3.95
C MET A 209 -31.88 1.75 3.06
N LYS A 210 -32.60 0.63 2.90
CA LYS A 210 -33.82 0.58 2.11
C LYS A 210 -34.92 1.48 2.68
N CYS A 211 -35.11 1.47 4.00
CA CYS A 211 -36.06 2.36 4.69
C CYS A 211 -35.72 3.85 4.54
N ARG A 212 -34.44 4.20 4.40
CA ARG A 212 -33.97 5.57 4.15
C ARG A 212 -34.01 5.97 2.67
N GLY A 213 -34.60 5.15 1.80
CA GLY A 213 -34.74 5.44 0.38
C GLY A 213 -33.46 5.27 -0.43
N TYR A 214 -32.57 4.36 -0.03
CA TYR A 214 -31.34 4.07 -0.77
C TYR A 214 -31.64 3.63 -2.22
N ARG A 215 -31.16 4.41 -3.20
CA ARG A 215 -31.36 4.20 -4.65
C ARG A 215 -30.13 3.63 -5.37
N GLY A 216 -29.20 2.99 -4.65
CA GLY A 216 -27.95 2.49 -5.25
C GLY A 216 -26.79 3.49 -5.27
N ILE A 217 -27.01 4.72 -4.82
CA ILE A 217 -25.99 5.80 -4.79
C ILE A 217 -25.91 6.34 -3.36
N PHE A 218 -24.69 6.47 -2.82
CA PHE A 218 -24.48 7.09 -1.51
C PHE A 218 -24.46 8.62 -1.68
N PRO A 219 -25.20 9.39 -0.87
CA PRO A 219 -25.24 10.86 -1.00
C PRO A 219 -23.86 11.53 -0.89
N ALA A 220 -22.93 10.91 -0.14
CA ALA A 220 -21.57 11.41 0.02
C ALA A 220 -20.74 11.44 -1.28
N THR A 221 -21.13 10.70 -2.31
CA THR A 221 -20.49 10.70 -3.64
C THR A 221 -21.27 11.52 -4.67
N ALA A 222 -22.47 12.01 -4.35
CA ALA A 222 -23.36 12.67 -5.30
C ALA A 222 -23.05 14.16 -5.53
N GLY A 223 -22.26 14.79 -4.63
CA GLY A 223 -22.03 16.25 -4.65
C GLY A 223 -20.76 16.73 -5.35
N GLU A 224 -19.79 15.85 -5.61
CA GLU A 224 -18.52 16.26 -6.22
C GLU A 224 -18.12 15.22 -7.27
N HIS A 225 -18.65 15.37 -8.50
CA HIS A 225 -17.83 15.06 -9.66
C HIS A 225 -16.69 16.09 -9.65
N ALA A 226 -15.76 15.95 -8.72
CA ALA A 226 -14.55 16.75 -8.68
C ALA A 226 -13.89 16.51 -10.04
N THR A 227 -13.91 17.53 -10.88
CA THR A 227 -13.10 17.57 -12.08
C THR A 227 -11.70 17.11 -11.69
N ALA A 228 -11.11 16.22 -12.49
CA ALA A 228 -9.77 15.70 -12.28
C ALA A 228 -8.73 16.82 -12.43
N PHE A 229 -8.74 17.77 -11.50
CA PHE A 229 -7.79 18.84 -11.44
C PHE A 229 -6.52 18.24 -10.84
N ILE A 230 -5.53 18.08 -11.69
CA ILE A 230 -4.19 17.67 -11.30
C ILE A 230 -3.46 18.98 -10.96
N PRO A 231 -3.07 19.21 -9.70
CA PRO A 231 -2.35 20.43 -9.36
C PRO A 231 -1.02 20.49 -10.14
N PRO A 232 -0.54 21.69 -10.49
CA PRO A 232 0.68 21.86 -11.29
C PRO A 232 1.92 21.20 -10.64
N LYS A 233 1.95 21.12 -9.30
CA LYS A 233 3.00 20.40 -8.56
C LYS A 233 3.02 18.89 -8.85
N ALA A 234 1.86 18.24 -8.96
CA ALA A 234 1.78 16.82 -9.29
C ALA A 234 2.21 16.58 -10.74
N LEU A 235 1.78 17.47 -11.63
CA LEU A 235 2.13 17.42 -13.04
C LEU A 235 3.65 17.60 -13.24
N GLY A 236 4.28 18.47 -12.44
CA GLY A 236 5.74 18.63 -12.41
C GLY A 236 6.49 17.34 -12.07
N TRP A 237 6.06 16.59 -11.04
CA TRP A 237 6.68 15.29 -10.70
C TRP A 237 6.48 14.24 -11.79
N ILE A 238 5.29 14.19 -12.41
CA ILE A 238 4.99 13.25 -13.51
C ILE A 238 5.84 13.58 -14.74
N LEU A 239 5.94 14.86 -15.10
CA LEU A 239 6.80 15.30 -16.21
C LEU A 239 8.27 15.01 -15.93
N LEU A 240 8.74 15.25 -14.70
CA LEU A 240 10.12 14.96 -14.33
C LEU A 240 10.43 13.46 -14.42
N ALA A 241 9.50 12.60 -13.98
CA ALA A 241 9.63 11.15 -14.15
C ALA A 241 9.65 10.75 -15.64
N LEU A 242 8.77 11.32 -16.47
CA LEU A 242 8.73 11.09 -17.92
C LEU A 242 10.01 11.54 -18.63
N ILE A 243 10.57 12.70 -18.25
CA ILE A 243 11.82 13.23 -18.80
C ILE A 243 12.97 12.27 -18.46
N LEU A 244 13.03 11.75 -17.23
CA LEU A 244 14.06 10.79 -16.85
C LEU A 244 13.96 9.49 -17.64
N VAL A 245 12.75 8.97 -17.86
CA VAL A 245 12.54 7.78 -18.71
C VAL A 245 12.94 8.07 -20.16
N ALA A 246 12.62 9.25 -20.69
CA ALA A 246 13.00 9.64 -22.05
C ALA A 246 14.52 9.73 -22.21
N LEU A 247 15.21 10.31 -21.21
CA LEU A 247 16.67 10.37 -21.18
C LEU A 247 17.29 8.98 -21.07
N ASP A 248 16.70 8.10 -20.26
CA ASP A 248 17.14 6.71 -20.16
C ASP A 248 17.05 6.02 -21.53
N TRP A 249 15.90 6.08 -22.19
CA TRP A 249 15.70 5.54 -23.55
C TRP A 249 16.70 6.09 -24.57
N LEU A 250 17.01 7.39 -24.51
CA LEU A 250 18.03 8.02 -25.36
C LEU A 250 19.43 7.48 -25.09
N THR A 251 19.74 7.11 -23.84
CA THR A 251 21.03 6.52 -23.47
C THR A 251 21.11 5.01 -23.69
N THR A 252 19.99 4.28 -23.67
CA THR A 252 19.96 2.84 -23.98
C THR A 252 19.93 2.57 -25.50
N GLY A 253 19.39 3.51 -26.28
CA GLY A 253 19.30 3.42 -27.74
C GLY A 253 20.53 3.94 -28.51
N ALA A 254 21.54 4.45 -27.80
CA ALA A 254 22.82 4.92 -28.36
C ALA A 254 23.94 3.93 -28.05
#